data_AF-U9UBI2-F1
#
_entry.id   AF-U9UBI2-F1
#
_cell.length_a   1.000
_cell.length_b   1.000
_cell.length_c   1.000
_cell.angle_alpha   90.00
_cell.angle_beta   90.00
_cell.angle_gamma   90.00
#
_symmetry.space_group_name_H-M   'P 1'
#
loop_
_entity.id
_entity.type
_entity.pdbx_description
1 polymer ?
#
loop_
_entity_poly.entity_id
_entity_poly.type
_entity_poly.pdbx_seq_one_letter_code
_entity_poly.pdbx_strand_id
1 'polypeptide(L)'
;MYTVSEEQSFAESWKKSVDESIRLIKYLVKPQPHVIEDTISLNNSRNTVILLSKPLAKMEHLIQQNIILIKEKQEEIKNSDETIEELDKKLYVSQIDLKPVKLRYPRTVCTDTKFNDVMDRKVELLISAKRSDQEKKEAIIEVHQRMDNQLREEQEKIKEISIKFAQFLRQNAIAAYNDAYADYLDLHIKEEKTKRDANPSHYDDRVLKGLETTKDNYLNQVETIKQAIEINDGSKPPITPEEIAELEQQLYNLPINGQTLKSLKFKAQRSQTDVFRQAENHYKPPSTSDGINFKSNPLARFFGKGLL
;
A
#
# COMPACT_ATOMS: atom_id res chain seq x y z
N MET A 1 42.74 2.44 -45.90
CA MET A 1 43.38 1.13 -45.74
C MET A 1 43.87 1.10 -44.32
N TYR A 2 43.37 0.16 -43.50
CA TYR A 2 43.79 0.09 -42.10
C TYR A 2 45.27 -0.28 -42.04
N THR A 3 45.95 0.21 -41.02
CA THR A 3 47.33 -0.19 -40.76
C THR A 3 47.35 -1.62 -40.25
N VAL A 4 48.44 -2.34 -40.50
CA VAL A 4 48.63 -3.74 -40.02
C VAL A 4 48.42 -3.86 -38.50
N SER A 5 48.76 -2.79 -37.76
CA SER A 5 48.55 -2.71 -36.31
C SER A 5 47.07 -2.61 -35.92
N GLU A 6 46.25 -1.89 -36.69
CA GLU A 6 44.81 -1.77 -36.43
C GLU A 6 44.10 -3.08 -36.75
N GLU A 7 44.47 -3.76 -37.84
CA GLU A 7 43.90 -5.06 -38.20
C GLU A 7 44.20 -6.14 -37.15
N GLN A 8 45.42 -6.15 -36.60
CA GLN A 8 45.78 -7.04 -35.47
C GLN A 8 44.97 -6.71 -34.20
N SER A 9 44.83 -5.43 -33.87
CA SER A 9 44.04 -5.00 -32.70
C SER A 9 42.56 -5.39 -32.80
N PHE A 10 41.97 -5.29 -33.99
CA PHE A 10 40.60 -5.74 -34.23
C PHE A 10 40.47 -7.26 -34.12
N ALA A 11 41.43 -8.02 -34.66
CA ALA A 11 41.43 -9.48 -34.57
C ALA A 11 41.54 -9.96 -33.12
N GLU A 12 42.39 -9.33 -32.31
CA GLU A 12 42.52 -9.64 -30.88
C GLU A 12 41.24 -9.29 -30.09
N SER A 13 40.65 -8.14 -30.39
CA SER A 13 39.40 -7.69 -29.76
C SER A 13 38.23 -8.62 -30.11
N TRP A 14 38.13 -9.05 -31.37
CA TRP A 14 37.13 -10.01 -31.82
C TRP A 14 37.30 -11.36 -31.11
N LYS A 15 38.54 -11.86 -31.05
CA LYS A 15 38.84 -13.12 -30.34
C LYS A 15 38.45 -13.03 -28.87
N LYS A 16 38.80 -11.94 -28.19
CA LYS A 16 38.40 -11.71 -26.79
C LYS A 16 36.87 -11.67 -26.63
N SER A 17 36.15 -11.02 -27.53
CA SER A 17 34.69 -10.97 -27.51
C SER A 17 34.06 -12.36 -27.67
N VAL A 18 34.59 -13.17 -28.59
CA VAL A 18 34.14 -14.56 -28.81
C VAL A 18 34.45 -15.41 -27.58
N ASP A 19 35.65 -15.33 -27.03
CA ASP A 19 36.07 -16.09 -25.85
C ASP A 19 35.22 -15.73 -24.62
N GLU A 20 34.93 -14.45 -24.40
CA GLU A 20 34.04 -13.98 -23.32
C GLU A 20 32.59 -14.44 -23.52
N SER A 21 32.09 -14.44 -24.76
CA SER A 21 30.74 -14.94 -25.08
C SER A 21 30.63 -16.44 -24.83
N ILE A 22 31.65 -17.22 -25.22
CA ILE A 22 31.74 -18.65 -24.92
C ILE A 22 31.83 -18.88 -23.41
N ARG A 23 32.62 -18.06 -22.69
CA ARG A 23 32.71 -18.12 -21.22
C ARG A 23 31.36 -17.89 -20.56
N LEU A 24 30.60 -16.89 -21.01
CA LEU A 24 29.26 -16.60 -20.53
C LEU A 24 28.30 -17.77 -20.81
N ILE A 25 28.26 -18.31 -22.03
CA ILE A 25 27.39 -19.44 -22.38
C ILE A 25 27.75 -20.67 -21.53
N LYS A 26 29.04 -20.99 -21.40
CA LYS A 26 29.51 -22.08 -20.52
C LYS A 26 29.14 -21.86 -19.06
N TYR A 27 29.07 -20.60 -18.61
CA TYR A 27 28.57 -20.27 -17.29
C TYR A 27 27.06 -20.44 -17.22
N LEU A 28 26.26 -19.92 -18.17
CA LEU A 28 24.80 -19.99 -18.16
C LEU A 28 24.23 -21.42 -18.19
N VAL A 29 24.96 -22.37 -18.79
CA VAL A 29 24.56 -23.78 -18.84
C VAL A 29 24.89 -24.54 -17.54
N LYS A 30 25.73 -23.99 -16.65
CA LYS A 30 26.15 -24.66 -15.40
C LYS A 30 25.10 -24.61 -14.27
N PRO A 31 24.45 -23.47 -13.98
CA PRO A 31 23.38 -23.42 -12.98
C PRO A 31 22.23 -24.34 -13.40
N GLN A 32 21.71 -25.09 -12.43
CA GLN A 32 20.42 -25.73 -12.61
C GLN A 32 19.36 -24.63 -12.78
N PRO A 33 18.41 -24.76 -13.74
CA PRO A 33 17.28 -23.85 -13.83
C PRO A 33 16.60 -23.75 -12.47
N HIS A 34 16.49 -22.54 -11.93
CA HIS A 34 15.68 -22.32 -10.74
C HIS A 34 14.21 -22.56 -11.08
N VAL A 35 13.41 -22.99 -10.11
CA VAL A 35 11.98 -23.13 -10.30
C VAL A 35 11.40 -21.73 -10.52
N ILE A 36 10.96 -21.45 -11.75
CA ILE A 36 10.47 -20.12 -12.14
C ILE A 36 9.26 -19.72 -11.29
N GLU A 37 8.45 -20.71 -10.87
CA GLU A 37 7.30 -20.52 -9.99
C GLU A 37 7.67 -19.86 -8.67
N ASP A 38 8.80 -20.22 -8.05
CA ASP A 38 9.26 -19.63 -6.78
C ASP A 38 9.56 -18.14 -6.94
N THR A 39 10.19 -17.76 -8.05
CA THR A 39 10.52 -16.36 -8.33
C THR A 39 9.27 -15.54 -8.63
N ILE A 40 8.31 -16.12 -9.35
CA ILE A 40 7.01 -15.51 -9.60
C ILE A 40 6.23 -15.34 -8.29
N SER A 41 6.19 -16.38 -7.45
CA SER A 41 5.53 -16.37 -6.15
C SER A 41 6.10 -15.29 -5.23
N LEU A 42 7.43 -15.24 -5.11
CA LEU A 42 8.12 -14.22 -4.32
C LEU A 42 7.81 -12.80 -4.81
N ASN A 43 7.84 -12.58 -6.12
CA ASN A 43 7.54 -11.27 -6.70
C ASN A 43 6.06 -10.88 -6.51
N ASN A 44 5.13 -11.83 -6.62
CA ASN A 44 3.71 -11.61 -6.38
C ASN A 44 3.46 -11.22 -4.92
N SER A 45 4.04 -11.95 -3.97
CA SER A 45 3.93 -11.65 -2.54
C SER A 45 4.55 -10.29 -2.20
N ARG A 46 5.71 -9.96 -2.78
CA ARG A 46 6.31 -8.62 -2.65
C ARG A 46 5.37 -7.52 -3.16
N ASN A 47 4.78 -7.70 -4.33
CA ASN A 47 3.83 -6.74 -4.89
C ASN A 47 2.58 -6.57 -4.02
N THR A 48 2.06 -7.68 -3.47
CA THR A 48 0.96 -7.64 -2.49
C THR A 48 1.29 -6.74 -1.30
N VAL A 49 2.47 -6.93 -0.70
CA VAL A 49 2.89 -6.12 0.45
C VAL A 49 2.99 -4.64 0.08
N ILE A 50 3.66 -4.31 -1.03
CA ILE A 50 3.84 -2.91 -1.48
C ILE A 50 2.48 -2.22 -1.73
N LEU A 51 1.55 -2.93 -2.37
CA LEU A 51 0.21 -2.42 -2.66
C LEU A 51 -0.62 -2.18 -1.40
N LEU A 52 -0.39 -2.95 -0.34
CA LEU A 52 -1.10 -2.85 0.94
C LEU A 52 -0.47 -1.83 1.89
N SER A 53 0.82 -1.48 1.75
CA SER A 53 1.50 -0.54 2.66
C SER A 53 0.74 0.79 2.84
N LYS A 54 0.25 1.39 1.75
CA LYS A 54 -0.53 2.63 1.81
C LYS A 54 -1.90 2.45 2.47
N PRO A 55 -2.76 1.50 2.00
CA PRO A 55 -4.01 1.21 2.68
C PRO A 55 -3.87 0.94 4.18
N LEU A 56 -2.85 0.17 4.59
CA LEU A 56 -2.65 -0.18 6.00
C LEU A 56 -2.32 1.05 6.85
N ALA A 57 -1.39 1.90 6.41
CA ALA A 57 -1.04 3.12 7.15
C ALA A 57 -2.23 4.10 7.21
N LYS A 58 -3.05 4.14 6.16
CA LYS A 58 -4.27 4.94 6.15
C LYS A 58 -5.32 4.39 7.11
N MET A 59 -5.46 3.06 7.19
CA MET A 59 -6.37 2.42 8.15
C MET A 59 -5.94 2.67 9.59
N GLU A 60 -4.64 2.62 9.88
CA GLU A 60 -4.10 2.96 11.20
C GLU A 60 -4.57 4.36 11.63
N HIS A 61 -4.41 5.35 10.75
CA HIS A 61 -4.87 6.71 11.01
C HIS A 61 -6.40 6.78 11.23
N LEU A 62 -7.20 6.11 10.39
CA LEU A 62 -8.65 6.14 10.51
C LEU A 62 -9.18 5.46 11.76
N ILE A 63 -8.60 4.32 12.13
CA ILE A 63 -8.97 3.60 13.34
C ILE A 63 -8.71 4.49 14.56
N GLN A 64 -7.55 5.16 14.62
CA GLN A 64 -7.25 6.09 15.72
C GLN A 64 -8.26 7.25 15.80
N GLN A 65 -8.64 7.84 14.66
CA GLN A 65 -9.68 8.87 14.63
C GLN A 65 -11.04 8.35 15.09
N ASN A 66 -11.46 7.19 14.60
CA ASN A 66 -12.74 6.57 14.97
C ASN A 66 -12.80 6.22 16.47
N ILE A 67 -11.71 5.71 17.04
CA ILE A 67 -11.59 5.45 18.48
C ILE A 67 -11.81 6.73 19.30
N ILE A 68 -11.21 7.84 18.87
CA ILE A 68 -11.35 9.12 19.57
C ILE A 68 -12.78 9.64 19.46
N LEU A 69 -13.37 9.62 18.26
CA LEU A 69 -14.75 10.04 18.04
C LEU A 69 -15.74 9.22 18.86
N ILE A 70 -15.55 7.90 18.95
CA ILE A 70 -16.39 7.01 19.76
C ILE A 70 -16.31 7.41 21.25
N LYS A 71 -15.11 7.67 21.77
CA LYS A 71 -14.93 8.09 23.17
C LYS A 71 -15.56 9.44 23.46
N GLU A 72 -15.41 10.40 22.57
CA GLU A 72 -16.06 11.71 22.70
C GLU A 72 -17.58 11.58 22.72
N LYS A 73 -18.14 10.75 21.84
CA LYS A 73 -19.57 10.47 21.80
C LYS A 73 -20.06 9.77 23.08
N GLN A 74 -19.29 8.83 23.61
CA GLN A 74 -19.62 8.20 24.90
C GLN A 74 -19.67 9.23 26.04
N GLU A 75 -18.70 10.13 26.12
CA GLU A 75 -18.68 11.19 27.15
C GLU A 75 -19.79 12.23 26.93
N GLU A 76 -20.10 12.59 25.68
CA GLU A 76 -21.24 13.47 25.35
C GLU A 76 -22.56 12.87 25.84
N ILE A 77 -22.81 11.59 25.55
CA ILE A 77 -24.03 10.88 25.96
C ILE A 77 -24.12 10.77 27.48
N LYS A 78 -22.99 10.42 28.13
CA LYS A 78 -22.92 10.24 29.59
C LYS A 78 -23.20 11.53 30.36
N ASN A 79 -22.74 12.68 29.84
CA ASN A 79 -22.90 13.98 30.49
C ASN A 79 -24.19 14.73 30.07
N SER A 80 -24.97 14.16 29.15
CA SER A 80 -26.23 14.76 28.69
C SER A 80 -27.40 14.44 29.63
N ASP A 81 -28.32 15.40 29.81
CA ASP A 81 -29.64 15.18 30.41
C ASP A 81 -30.73 14.97 29.33
N GLU A 82 -30.32 14.50 28.15
CA GLU A 82 -31.16 14.41 26.95
C GLU A 82 -32.31 13.41 27.10
N THR A 83 -33.42 13.77 26.47
CA THR A 83 -34.65 12.97 26.41
C THR A 83 -34.52 11.79 25.45
N ILE A 84 -35.39 10.78 25.58
CA ILE A 84 -35.45 9.63 24.67
C ILE A 84 -35.40 10.03 23.18
N GLU A 85 -36.14 11.06 22.78
CA GLU A 85 -36.29 11.49 21.38
C GLU A 85 -35.03 12.18 20.83
N GLU A 86 -34.23 12.77 21.71
CA GLU A 86 -32.93 13.39 21.38
C GLU A 86 -31.83 12.32 21.30
N LEU A 87 -31.85 11.35 22.22
CA LEU A 87 -30.94 10.20 22.21
C LEU A 87 -31.14 9.32 20.98
N ASP A 88 -32.39 9.15 20.52
CA ASP A 88 -32.72 8.38 19.30
C ASP A 88 -32.08 9.01 18.05
N LYS A 89 -31.89 10.34 18.03
CA LYS A 89 -31.19 11.04 16.95
C LYS A 89 -29.67 10.93 17.06
N LYS A 90 -29.14 10.57 18.22
CA LYS A 90 -27.70 10.34 18.48
C LYS A 90 -27.31 8.86 18.51
N LEU A 91 -28.25 7.96 18.19
CA LEU A 91 -27.99 6.53 18.02
C LEU A 91 -26.97 6.23 16.91
N TYR A 92 -26.89 7.12 15.93
CA TYR A 92 -26.06 6.96 14.74
C TYR A 92 -24.57 7.08 15.13
N VAL A 93 -23.84 5.98 14.97
CA VAL A 93 -22.37 6.01 15.09
C VAL A 93 -21.82 6.57 13.78
N SER A 94 -21.47 7.85 13.78
CA SER A 94 -20.74 8.45 12.66
C SER A 94 -19.32 7.87 12.64
N GLN A 95 -19.03 7.02 11.66
CA GLN A 95 -17.71 6.47 11.43
C GLN A 95 -17.07 7.15 10.22
N ILE A 96 -15.77 7.41 10.30
CA ILE A 96 -15.00 7.80 9.12
C ILE A 96 -14.68 6.52 8.37
N ASP A 97 -15.34 6.32 7.23
CA ASP A 97 -15.12 5.20 6.32
C ASP A 97 -14.55 5.68 4.98
N LEU A 98 -13.70 4.87 4.36
CA LEU A 98 -13.12 5.15 3.07
C LEU A 98 -13.90 4.50 1.95
N LYS A 99 -14.55 5.33 1.15
CA LYS A 99 -15.10 4.90 -0.13
C LYS A 99 -14.20 5.37 -1.26
N PRO A 100 -13.52 4.45 -1.96
CA PRO A 100 -12.70 4.87 -3.06
C PRO A 100 -13.57 5.35 -4.23
N VAL A 101 -13.29 6.53 -4.78
CA VAL A 101 -14.03 7.13 -5.90
C VAL A 101 -13.17 7.11 -7.17
N LYS A 102 -13.73 6.64 -8.28
CA LYS A 102 -13.03 6.64 -9.58
C LYS A 102 -13.10 8.04 -10.20
N LEU A 103 -11.95 8.61 -10.52
CA LEU A 103 -11.85 9.88 -11.27
C LEU A 103 -11.80 9.61 -12.77
N ARG A 104 -12.27 10.57 -13.58
CA ARG A 104 -12.24 10.47 -15.06
C ARG A 104 -10.83 10.66 -15.64
N TYR A 105 -9.99 11.47 -14.98
CA TYR A 105 -8.62 11.75 -15.36
C TYR A 105 -7.76 12.05 -14.11
N PRO A 106 -6.42 11.94 -14.18
CA PRO A 106 -5.54 12.27 -13.06
C PRO A 106 -5.77 13.71 -12.60
N ARG A 107 -6.11 13.89 -11.33
CA ARG A 107 -6.27 15.20 -10.70
C ARG A 107 -5.67 15.15 -9.30
N THR A 108 -5.12 16.27 -8.86
CA THR A 108 -4.93 16.52 -7.42
C THR A 108 -6.31 16.72 -6.80
N VAL A 109 -6.63 15.90 -5.80
CA VAL A 109 -7.88 16.01 -5.04
C VAL A 109 -7.53 16.27 -3.58
N CYS A 110 -8.15 17.29 -2.99
CA CYS A 110 -8.23 17.40 -1.54
C CYS A 110 -9.24 16.36 -1.07
N THR A 111 -8.78 15.35 -0.33
CA THR A 111 -9.66 14.39 0.31
C THR A 111 -10.10 14.98 1.65
N ASP A 112 -11.21 15.72 1.66
CA ASP A 112 -11.88 16.06 2.90
C ASP A 112 -12.46 14.80 3.54
N THR A 113 -12.33 14.70 4.86
CA THR A 113 -12.87 13.63 5.67
C THR A 113 -14.39 13.68 5.59
N LYS A 114 -15.02 12.66 5.00
CA LYS A 114 -16.48 12.53 4.98
C LYS A 114 -16.90 11.56 6.07
N PHE A 115 -17.77 12.02 6.97
CA PHE A 115 -18.45 11.16 7.94
C PHE A 115 -19.49 10.29 7.21
N ASN A 116 -19.49 9.00 7.48
CA ASN A 116 -20.57 8.11 7.09
C ASN A 116 -21.27 7.63 8.38
N ASP A 117 -22.58 7.81 8.46
CA ASP A 117 -23.35 7.19 9.54
C ASP A 117 -23.46 5.69 9.26
N VAL A 118 -22.85 4.88 10.12
CA VAL A 118 -22.90 3.41 10.02
C VAL A 118 -23.94 2.90 11.01
N MET A 119 -25.03 2.37 10.47
CA MET A 119 -26.11 1.75 11.26
C MET A 119 -25.85 0.26 11.45
N ASP A 120 -25.66 -0.17 12.69
CA ASP A 120 -25.82 -1.59 13.03
C ASP A 120 -27.32 -1.85 13.28
N ARG A 121 -27.96 -2.55 12.35
CA ARG A 121 -29.39 -2.93 12.41
C ARG A 121 -29.75 -3.72 13.67
N LYS A 122 -28.76 -4.35 14.32
CA LYS A 122 -28.93 -5.11 15.56
C LYS A 122 -28.97 -4.18 16.79
N VAL A 123 -28.35 -3.00 16.70
CA VAL A 123 -28.33 -1.95 17.73
C VAL A 123 -29.69 -1.27 17.83
N GLU A 124 -30.30 -0.97 16.68
CA GLU A 124 -31.64 -0.36 16.58
C GLU A 124 -32.71 -1.20 17.31
N LEU A 125 -32.68 -2.53 17.13
CA LEU A 125 -33.60 -3.47 17.77
C LEU A 125 -33.39 -3.63 19.28
N LEU A 126 -32.14 -3.50 19.75
CA LEU A 126 -31.81 -3.61 21.17
C LEU A 126 -32.22 -2.35 21.95
N ILE A 127 -32.18 -1.19 21.30
CA ILE A 127 -32.47 0.10 21.92
C ILE A 127 -33.96 0.42 21.87
N SER A 128 -34.67 0.06 20.78
CA SER A 128 -36.12 0.25 20.67
C SER A 128 -36.92 -0.56 21.70
N ALA A 129 -36.32 -1.60 22.28
CA ALA A 129 -36.94 -2.46 23.30
C ALA A 129 -36.80 -1.94 24.74
N LYS A 130 -35.96 -0.93 25.00
CA LYS A 130 -35.71 -0.39 26.35
C LYS A 130 -36.71 0.70 26.71
N ARG A 131 -37.17 0.72 27.98
CA ARG A 131 -38.32 1.52 28.42
C ARG A 131 -37.95 2.84 29.09
N SER A 132 -36.74 2.96 29.63
CA SER A 132 -36.24 4.17 30.31
C SER A 132 -35.07 4.82 29.57
N ASP A 133 -34.97 6.15 29.65
CA ASP A 133 -33.88 6.98 29.14
C ASP A 133 -32.52 6.48 29.64
N GLN A 134 -32.45 6.09 30.92
CA GLN A 134 -31.22 5.56 31.53
C GLN A 134 -30.80 4.23 30.90
N GLU A 135 -31.74 3.31 30.69
CA GLU A 135 -31.48 2.02 30.06
C GLU A 135 -31.04 2.18 28.59
N LYS A 136 -31.60 3.18 27.89
CA LYS A 136 -31.20 3.52 26.52
C LYS A 136 -29.79 4.12 26.48
N LYS A 137 -29.45 5.05 27.38
CA LYS A 137 -28.08 5.61 27.49
C LYS A 137 -27.06 4.51 27.73
N GLU A 138 -27.32 3.61 28.67
CA GLU A 138 -26.43 2.48 28.98
C GLU A 138 -26.25 1.56 27.77
N ALA A 139 -27.34 1.22 27.06
CA ALA A 139 -27.27 0.39 25.86
C ALA A 139 -26.45 1.04 24.73
N ILE A 140 -26.61 2.36 24.51
CA ILE A 140 -25.84 3.09 23.49
C ILE A 140 -24.35 3.11 23.85
N ILE A 141 -24.01 3.38 25.11
CA ILE A 141 -22.63 3.39 25.58
C ILE A 141 -22.00 2.00 25.42
N GLU A 142 -22.74 0.94 25.73
CA GLU A 142 -22.28 -0.45 25.57
C GLU A 142 -21.98 -0.79 24.11
N VAL A 143 -22.82 -0.33 23.18
CA VAL A 143 -22.61 -0.51 21.74
C VAL A 143 -21.36 0.22 21.26
N HIS A 144 -21.18 1.48 21.68
CA HIS A 144 -19.98 2.25 21.38
C HIS A 144 -18.73 1.57 21.96
N GLN A 145 -18.83 0.99 23.15
CA GLN A 145 -17.73 0.27 23.78
C GLN A 145 -17.36 -0.99 23.02
N ARG A 146 -18.36 -1.76 22.55
CA ARG A 146 -18.13 -2.93 21.69
C ARG A 146 -17.42 -2.53 20.40
N MET A 147 -17.82 -1.43 19.78
CA MET A 147 -17.18 -0.91 18.57
C MET A 147 -15.73 -0.45 18.82
N ASP A 148 -15.44 0.29 19.91
CA ASP A 148 -14.08 0.68 20.30
C ASP A 148 -13.19 -0.56 20.47
N ASN A 149 -13.69 -1.59 21.15
CA ASN A 149 -12.95 -2.84 21.34
C ASN A 149 -12.64 -3.53 20.01
N GLN A 150 -13.62 -3.65 19.11
CA GLN A 150 -13.42 -4.26 17.78
C GLN A 150 -12.38 -3.47 16.96
N LEU A 151 -12.45 -2.14 16.96
CA LEU A 151 -11.48 -1.30 16.25
C LEU A 151 -10.06 -1.47 16.80
N ARG A 152 -9.90 -1.61 18.13
CA ARG A 152 -8.59 -1.91 18.75
C ARG A 152 -8.05 -3.28 18.36
N GLU A 153 -8.91 -4.29 18.32
CA GLU A 153 -8.52 -5.63 17.86
C GLU A 153 -8.06 -5.62 16.40
N GLU A 154 -8.77 -4.90 15.53
CA GLU A 154 -8.34 -4.73 14.13
C GLU A 154 -7.02 -3.96 14.02
N GLN A 155 -6.84 -2.91 14.84
CA GLN A 155 -5.60 -2.13 14.88
C GLN A 155 -4.39 -3.00 15.21
N GLU A 156 -4.50 -3.82 16.27
CA GLU A 156 -3.41 -4.72 16.65
C GLU A 156 -3.17 -5.80 15.59
N LYS A 157 -4.22 -6.32 14.94
CA LYS A 157 -4.05 -7.27 13.83
C LYS A 157 -3.37 -6.63 12.61
N ILE A 158 -3.74 -5.39 12.25
CA ILE A 158 -3.09 -4.62 11.17
C ILE A 158 -1.61 -4.40 11.47
N LYS A 159 -1.29 -4.02 12.71
CA LYS A 159 0.08 -3.82 13.18
C LYS A 159 0.89 -5.12 13.12
N GLU A 160 0.36 -6.23 13.65
CA GLU A 160 0.98 -7.56 13.61
C GLU A 160 1.32 -7.97 12.17
N ILE A 161 0.37 -7.81 11.24
CA ILE A 161 0.53 -8.16 9.83
C ILE A 161 1.54 -7.23 9.15
N SER A 162 1.53 -5.93 9.45
CA SER A 162 2.47 -4.96 8.89
C SER A 162 3.92 -5.30 9.30
N ILE A 163 4.13 -5.79 10.51
CA ILE A 163 5.44 -6.26 10.99
C ILE A 163 5.89 -7.52 10.24
N LYS A 164 4.98 -8.50 10.05
CA LYS A 164 5.26 -9.71 9.25
C LYS A 164 5.59 -9.36 7.80
N PHE A 165 4.88 -8.40 7.22
CA PHE A 165 5.19 -7.86 5.89
C PHE A 165 6.58 -7.23 5.82
N ALA A 166 6.97 -6.45 6.84
CA ALA A 166 8.31 -5.89 6.93
C ALA A 166 9.39 -6.99 7.00
N GLN A 167 9.18 -8.03 7.81
CA GLN A 167 10.07 -9.18 7.91
C GLN A 167 10.24 -9.88 6.55
N PHE A 168 9.13 -10.19 5.88
CA PHE A 168 9.13 -10.84 4.57
C PHE A 168 9.88 -10.02 3.51
N LEU A 169 9.70 -8.71 3.49
CA LEU A 169 10.42 -7.85 2.57
C LEU A 169 11.92 -7.79 2.88
N ARG A 170 12.31 -7.72 4.15
CA ARG A 170 13.72 -7.64 4.58
C ARG A 170 14.50 -8.91 4.27
N GLN A 171 13.96 -10.07 4.62
CA GLN A 171 14.64 -11.35 4.41
C GLN A 171 14.89 -11.64 2.91
N ASN A 172 14.08 -11.05 2.02
CA ASN A 172 14.15 -11.25 0.56
C ASN A 172 14.78 -10.05 -0.17
N ALA A 173 15.25 -9.02 0.53
CA ALA A 173 15.84 -7.85 -0.07
C ALA A 173 17.32 -8.07 -0.40
N ILE A 174 17.69 -7.92 -1.68
CA ILE A 174 19.10 -7.99 -2.14
C ILE A 174 19.87 -6.71 -1.74
N ALA A 175 19.16 -5.60 -1.54
CA ALA A 175 19.71 -4.29 -1.17
C ALA A 175 18.94 -3.69 0.03
N ALA A 176 19.23 -2.44 0.40
CA ALA A 176 18.58 -1.76 1.51
C ALA A 176 17.04 -1.82 1.41
N TYR A 177 16.40 -2.30 2.48
CA TYR A 177 14.95 -2.39 2.62
C TYR A 177 14.34 -0.99 2.70
N ASN A 178 13.46 -0.67 1.74
CA ASN A 178 12.64 0.54 1.78
C ASN A 178 11.32 0.24 2.49
N ASP A 179 11.07 0.87 3.62
CA ASP A 179 9.89 0.65 4.45
C ASP A 179 8.73 1.56 4.01
N ALA A 180 8.04 1.14 2.96
CA ALA A 180 6.91 1.92 2.44
C ALA A 180 5.81 2.13 3.50
N TYR A 181 5.63 1.23 4.47
CA TYR A 181 4.62 1.42 5.52
C TYR A 181 5.00 2.56 6.48
N ALA A 182 6.25 2.58 6.94
CA ALA A 182 6.77 3.69 7.75
C ALA A 182 6.69 5.03 7.02
N ASP A 183 7.00 5.06 5.72
CA ASP A 183 6.89 6.27 4.89
C ASP A 183 5.46 6.82 4.83
N TYR A 184 4.45 5.94 4.75
CA TYR A 184 3.04 6.36 4.77
C TYR A 184 2.56 6.79 6.15
N LEU A 185 3.09 6.20 7.23
CA LEU A 185 2.86 6.72 8.59
C LEU A 185 3.44 8.13 8.72
N ASP A 186 4.64 8.37 8.19
CA ASP A 186 5.25 9.71 8.17
C ASP A 186 4.41 10.72 7.41
N LEU A 187 3.82 10.32 6.28
CA LEU A 187 2.90 11.17 5.54
C LEU A 187 1.72 11.60 6.41
N HIS A 188 1.09 10.67 7.13
CA HIS A 188 -0.05 10.98 8.01
C HIS A 188 0.36 11.83 9.22
N ILE A 189 1.51 11.56 9.84
CA ILE A 189 2.06 12.38 10.92
C ILE A 189 2.31 13.82 10.43
N LYS A 190 2.83 13.99 9.21
CA LYS A 190 3.04 15.30 8.60
C LYS A 190 1.72 16.03 8.32
N GLU A 191 0.71 15.31 7.83
CA GLU A 191 -0.65 15.85 7.64
C GLU A 191 -1.22 16.36 8.96
N GLU A 192 -1.13 15.58 10.04
CA GLU A 192 -1.61 15.96 11.37
C GLU A 192 -0.83 17.13 11.98
N LYS A 193 0.51 17.17 11.83
CA LYS A 193 1.32 18.34 12.22
C LYS A 193 0.89 19.61 11.49
N THR A 194 0.58 19.50 10.19
CA THR A 194 0.09 20.64 9.40
C THR A 194 -1.27 21.13 9.92
N LYS A 195 -2.19 20.22 10.29
CA LYS A 195 -3.48 20.59 10.89
C LYS A 195 -3.29 21.30 12.23
N ARG A 196 -2.40 20.79 13.09
CA ARG A 196 -2.05 21.43 14.36
C ARG A 196 -1.53 22.84 14.16
N ASP A 197 -0.58 23.01 13.25
CA ASP A 197 0.07 24.31 13.02
C ASP A 197 -0.92 25.32 12.41
N ALA A 198 -1.92 24.86 11.65
CA ALA A 198 -2.97 25.71 11.09
C ALA A 198 -4.04 26.16 12.12
N ASN A 199 -4.34 25.35 13.15
CA ASN A 199 -5.29 25.72 14.21
C ASN A 199 -4.87 25.18 15.59
N PRO A 200 -3.82 25.73 16.22
CA PRO A 200 -3.24 25.17 17.44
C PRO A 200 -4.20 25.11 18.62
N SER A 201 -5.12 26.08 18.74
CA SER A 201 -6.02 26.21 19.89
C SER A 201 -7.19 25.22 19.88
N HIS A 202 -7.53 24.63 18.73
CA HIS A 202 -8.61 23.65 18.59
C HIS A 202 -8.08 22.29 18.10
N TYR A 203 -6.77 22.10 18.06
CA TYR A 203 -6.20 20.85 17.58
C TYR A 203 -6.20 19.79 18.69
N ASP A 204 -6.74 18.61 18.37
CA ASP A 204 -6.65 17.44 19.23
C ASP A 204 -5.37 16.65 18.95
N ASP A 205 -4.45 16.69 19.91
CA ASP A 205 -3.14 16.05 19.81
C ASP A 205 -3.17 14.52 20.00
N ARG A 206 -4.32 13.93 20.38
CA ARG A 206 -4.43 12.49 20.61
C ARG A 206 -4.13 11.66 19.36
N VAL A 207 -4.59 12.09 18.18
CA VAL A 207 -4.32 11.39 16.91
C VAL A 207 -2.83 11.45 16.59
N LEU A 208 -2.21 12.64 16.67
CA LEU A 208 -0.79 12.81 16.35
C LEU A 208 0.10 11.96 17.27
N LYS A 209 -0.15 12.02 18.58
CA LYS A 209 0.57 11.18 19.56
C LYS A 209 0.36 9.69 19.31
N GLY A 210 -0.86 9.29 18.94
CA GLY A 210 -1.17 7.91 18.57
C GLY A 210 -0.35 7.43 17.38
N LEU A 211 -0.27 8.24 16.31
CA LEU A 211 0.50 7.91 15.11
C LEU A 211 2.01 7.88 15.37
N GLU A 212 2.54 8.85 16.13
CA GLU A 212 3.95 8.86 16.54
C GLU A 212 4.30 7.61 17.37
N THR A 213 3.44 7.27 18.34
CA THR A 213 3.61 6.06 19.16
C THR A 213 3.55 4.78 18.32
N THR A 214 2.60 4.68 17.38
CA THR A 214 2.51 3.52 16.48
C THR A 214 3.77 3.39 15.64
N LYS A 215 4.26 4.51 15.06
CA LYS A 215 5.46 4.51 14.24
C LYS A 215 6.69 4.06 15.04
N ASP A 216 6.90 4.62 16.23
CA ASP A 216 8.03 4.28 17.08
C ASP A 216 8.01 2.79 17.48
N ASN A 217 6.85 2.29 17.90
CA ASN A 217 6.67 0.88 18.25
C ASN A 217 6.91 -0.05 17.05
N TYR A 218 6.48 0.36 15.86
CA TYR A 218 6.72 -0.39 14.63
C TYR A 218 8.21 -0.44 14.28
N LEU A 219 8.89 0.70 14.28
CA LEU A 219 10.32 0.79 13.96
C LEU A 219 11.17 -0.01 14.95
N ASN A 220 10.85 0.03 16.24
CA ASN A 220 11.54 -0.77 17.26
C ASN A 220 11.40 -2.28 16.98
N GLN A 221 10.21 -2.73 16.57
CA GLN A 221 9.99 -4.14 16.23
C GLN A 221 10.71 -4.55 14.94
N VAL A 222 10.70 -3.68 13.93
CA VAL A 222 11.43 -3.89 12.68
C VAL A 222 12.94 -3.96 12.91
N GLU A 223 13.51 -3.13 13.78
CA GLU A 223 14.93 -3.21 14.13
C GLU A 223 15.25 -4.50 14.89
N THR A 224 14.36 -4.93 15.80
CA THR A 224 14.49 -6.23 16.47
C THR A 224 14.44 -7.40 15.47
N ILE A 225 13.66 -7.28 14.40
CA ILE A 225 13.61 -8.30 13.32
C ILE A 225 14.90 -8.27 12.51
N LYS A 226 15.39 -7.09 12.16
CA LYS A 226 16.67 -6.95 11.45
C LYS A 226 17.81 -7.63 12.20
N GLN A 227 17.94 -7.37 13.50
CA GLN A 227 18.97 -8.00 14.34
C GLN A 227 18.83 -9.53 14.35
N ALA A 228 17.61 -10.05 14.51
CA ALA A 228 17.34 -11.49 14.49
C ALA A 228 17.72 -12.15 13.15
N ILE A 229 17.45 -11.48 12.02
CA ILE A 229 17.84 -11.95 10.68
C ILE A 229 19.38 -11.95 10.54
N GLU A 230 20.06 -10.91 11.02
CA GLU A 230 21.52 -10.79 10.94
C GLU A 230 22.26 -11.88 11.75
N ILE A 231 21.72 -12.28 12.90
CA ILE A 231 22.30 -13.34 13.74
C ILE A 231 21.76 -14.75 13.44
N ASN A 232 20.87 -14.89 12.45
CA ASN A 232 20.18 -16.14 12.11
C ASN A 232 19.48 -16.78 13.32
N ASP A 233 18.73 -15.97 14.07
CA ASP A 233 17.99 -16.41 15.25
C ASP A 233 16.79 -17.28 14.87
N GLY A 234 16.83 -18.56 15.24
CA GLY A 234 15.74 -19.52 15.01
C GLY A 234 14.43 -19.18 15.73
N SER A 235 14.42 -18.21 16.65
CA SER A 235 13.20 -17.71 17.29
C SER A 235 12.26 -16.95 16.33
N LYS A 236 12.79 -16.44 15.21
CA LYS A 236 12.03 -15.76 14.16
C LYS A 236 12.13 -16.51 12.84
N PRO A 237 11.24 -17.48 12.57
CA PRO A 237 11.28 -18.23 11.32
C PRO A 237 11.03 -17.31 10.12
N PRO A 238 11.64 -17.61 8.95
CA PRO A 238 11.40 -16.85 7.73
C PRO A 238 9.95 -17.00 7.28
N ILE A 239 9.40 -15.93 6.69
CA ILE A 239 8.01 -15.90 6.21
C ILE A 239 7.94 -16.36 4.76
N THR A 240 7.08 -17.30 4.45
CA THR A 240 6.91 -17.84 3.10
C THR A 240 5.97 -16.98 2.25
N PRO A 241 6.07 -17.05 0.90
CA PRO A 241 5.09 -16.43 0.02
C PRO A 241 3.64 -16.87 0.28
N GLU A 242 3.43 -18.12 0.69
CA GLU A 242 2.13 -18.70 1.05
C GLU A 242 1.57 -18.03 2.30
N GLU A 243 2.40 -17.84 3.34
CA GLU A 243 2.01 -17.09 4.54
C GLU A 243 1.62 -15.63 4.21
N ILE A 244 2.23 -14.99 3.21
CA ILE A 244 1.81 -13.65 2.77
C ILE A 244 0.38 -13.67 2.22
N ALA A 245 0.01 -14.69 1.46
CA ALA A 245 -1.36 -14.85 0.97
C ALA A 245 -2.35 -15.08 2.13
N GLU A 246 -1.96 -15.85 3.14
CA GLU A 246 -2.77 -16.08 4.35
C GLU A 246 -2.97 -14.79 5.15
N LEU A 247 -1.89 -14.03 5.37
CA LEU A 247 -1.94 -12.73 6.07
C LEU A 247 -2.80 -11.72 5.29
N GLU A 248 -2.72 -11.72 3.96
CA GLU A 248 -3.64 -10.93 3.12
C GLU A 248 -5.11 -11.32 3.35
N GLN A 249 -5.42 -12.62 3.40
CA GLN A 249 -6.80 -13.05 3.68
C GLN A 249 -7.25 -12.67 5.10
N GLN A 250 -6.35 -12.73 6.09
CA GLN A 250 -6.66 -12.27 7.46
C GLN A 250 -7.06 -10.80 7.47
N LEU A 251 -6.37 -9.93 6.71
CA LEU A 251 -6.76 -8.52 6.56
C LEU A 251 -8.16 -8.37 5.96
N TYR A 252 -8.54 -9.21 4.99
CA TYR A 252 -9.85 -9.12 4.33
C TYR A 252 -11.01 -9.64 5.17
N ASN A 253 -10.70 -10.49 6.14
CA ASN A 253 -11.65 -11.05 7.08
C ASN A 253 -11.88 -10.16 8.31
N LEU A 254 -11.20 -9.01 8.41
CA LEU A 254 -11.46 -8.02 9.45
C LEU A 254 -12.92 -7.53 9.38
N PRO A 255 -13.69 -7.59 10.49
CA PRO A 255 -15.13 -7.31 10.51
C PRO A 255 -15.56 -5.93 9.96
N ILE A 256 -14.81 -4.88 10.28
CA ILE A 256 -15.10 -3.47 10.00
C ILE A 256 -14.32 -3.04 8.76
N ASN A 257 -12.97 -3.12 8.79
CA ASN A 257 -12.14 -2.50 7.75
C ASN A 257 -11.71 -3.44 6.62
N GLY A 258 -12.00 -4.75 6.71
CA GLY A 258 -11.44 -5.75 5.80
C GLY A 258 -11.89 -5.60 4.34
N GLN A 259 -13.18 -5.33 4.11
CA GLN A 259 -13.70 -5.10 2.76
C GLN A 259 -13.17 -3.81 2.14
N THR A 260 -12.93 -2.79 2.97
CA THR A 260 -12.36 -1.52 2.52
C THR A 260 -10.90 -1.70 2.13
N LEU A 261 -10.09 -2.43 2.93
CA LEU A 261 -8.72 -2.81 2.56
C LEU A 261 -8.65 -3.56 1.23
N LYS A 262 -9.54 -4.54 1.03
CA LYS A 262 -9.64 -5.30 -0.22
C LYS A 262 -9.95 -4.40 -1.41
N SER A 263 -10.92 -3.49 -1.24
CA SER A 263 -11.33 -2.54 -2.27
C SER A 263 -10.23 -1.53 -2.62
N LEU A 264 -9.47 -1.07 -1.62
CA LEU A 264 -8.35 -0.16 -1.82
C LEU A 264 -7.20 -0.84 -2.58
N LYS A 265 -6.81 -2.07 -2.20
CA LYS A 265 -5.79 -2.83 -2.93
C LYS A 265 -6.20 -3.08 -4.38
N PHE A 266 -7.43 -3.56 -4.60
CA PHE A 266 -7.93 -3.84 -5.95
C PHE A 266 -7.86 -2.60 -6.86
N LYS A 267 -8.20 -1.41 -6.32
CA LYS A 267 -8.12 -0.16 -7.08
C LYS A 267 -6.69 0.32 -7.29
N ALA A 268 -5.79 0.11 -6.34
CA ALA A 268 -4.37 0.39 -6.51
C ALA A 268 -3.77 -0.48 -7.63
N GLN A 269 -4.07 -1.79 -7.63
CA GLN A 269 -3.68 -2.72 -8.69
C GLN A 269 -4.18 -2.28 -10.06
N ARG A 270 -5.49 -1.99 -10.16
CA ARG A 270 -6.08 -1.52 -11.40
C ARG A 270 -5.47 -0.22 -11.90
N SER A 271 -5.16 0.71 -11.00
CA SER A 271 -4.54 1.98 -11.36
C SER A 271 -3.14 1.78 -11.94
N GLN A 272 -2.35 0.85 -11.39
CA GLN A 272 -1.07 0.49 -12.00
C GLN A 272 -1.27 -0.07 -13.41
N THR A 273 -2.20 -1.01 -13.62
CA THR A 273 -2.50 -1.55 -14.95
C THR A 273 -2.97 -0.49 -15.95
N ASP A 274 -3.79 0.46 -15.51
CA ASP A 274 -4.32 1.52 -16.37
C ASP A 274 -3.20 2.53 -16.77
N VAL A 275 -2.20 2.77 -15.92
CA VAL A 275 -1.01 3.57 -16.29
C VAL A 275 -0.24 2.92 -17.43
N PHE A 276 -0.02 1.61 -17.39
CA PHE A 276 0.66 0.89 -18.49
C PHE A 276 -0.14 0.97 -19.79
N ARG A 277 -1.48 0.83 -19.73
CA ARG A 277 -2.34 0.98 -20.91
C ARG A 277 -2.34 2.38 -21.50
N GLN A 278 -2.21 3.42 -20.68
CA GLN A 278 -2.09 4.80 -21.15
C GLN A 278 -0.70 5.11 -21.72
N ALA A 279 0.33 4.40 -21.28
CA ALA A 279 1.68 4.49 -21.83
C ALA A 279 1.82 3.75 -23.18
N GLU A 280 1.07 2.67 -23.40
CA GLU A 280 0.97 1.94 -24.68
C GLU A 280 0.17 2.72 -25.74
N ASN A 281 0.66 3.90 -26.12
CA ASN A 281 0.13 4.63 -27.26
C ASN A 281 0.70 4.03 -28.54
N HIS A 282 -0.17 3.40 -29.35
CA HIS A 282 0.17 2.99 -30.70
C HIS A 282 0.19 4.22 -31.60
N TYR A 283 1.37 4.70 -31.95
CA TYR A 283 1.54 5.68 -33.01
C TYR A 283 1.27 4.99 -34.35
N LYS A 284 0.16 5.33 -35.00
CA LYS A 284 -0.05 4.94 -36.40
C LYS A 284 0.94 5.74 -37.26
N PRO A 285 1.68 5.11 -38.19
CA PRO A 285 2.40 5.88 -39.19
C PRO A 285 1.39 6.76 -39.93
N PRO A 286 1.76 8.00 -40.31
CA PRO A 286 0.86 8.84 -41.09
C PRO A 286 0.44 8.07 -42.33
N SER A 287 -0.88 8.01 -42.57
CA SER A 287 -1.43 7.39 -43.76
C SER A 287 -0.75 8.02 -44.97
N THR A 288 -0.01 7.23 -45.72
CA THR A 288 0.64 7.62 -46.97
C THR A 288 -0.42 7.86 -48.04
N SER A 289 -1.14 8.96 -47.93
CA SER A 289 -1.71 9.67 -49.09
C SER A 289 -0.82 10.88 -49.31
N ASP A 290 0.37 10.63 -49.85
CA ASP A 290 1.12 11.50 -50.75
C ASP A 290 2.50 10.87 -50.98
N GLY A 291 2.79 10.55 -52.24
CA GLY A 291 3.96 9.79 -52.63
C GLY A 291 5.28 10.48 -52.25
N ILE A 292 5.94 9.98 -51.21
CA ILE A 292 7.33 10.34 -50.93
C ILE A 292 8.21 9.57 -51.92
N ASN A 293 8.69 10.31 -52.93
CA ASN A 293 9.60 9.82 -53.95
C ASN A 293 10.94 9.42 -53.30
N PHE A 294 11.16 8.12 -53.11
CA PHE A 294 12.29 7.53 -52.37
C PHE A 294 13.69 7.93 -52.91
N LYS A 295 13.75 8.59 -54.08
CA LYS A 295 14.99 9.05 -54.74
C LYS A 295 15.53 10.39 -54.24
N SER A 296 14.81 11.14 -53.40
CA SER A 296 15.25 12.45 -52.92
C SER A 296 15.85 12.46 -51.50
N ASN A 297 16.07 11.30 -50.88
CA ASN A 297 16.68 11.23 -49.55
C ASN A 297 18.21 11.48 -49.63
N PRO A 298 18.75 12.51 -48.94
CA PRO A 298 20.19 12.80 -48.90
C PRO A 298 21.05 11.65 -48.34
N LEU A 299 20.46 10.72 -47.58
CA LEU A 299 21.15 9.57 -46.98
C LEU A 299 21.39 8.42 -47.98
N ALA A 300 20.70 8.39 -49.12
CA ALA A 300 20.90 7.35 -50.14
C ALA A 300 22.25 7.47 -50.87
N ARG A 301 22.94 8.62 -50.77
CA ARG A 301 24.29 8.82 -51.33
C ARG A 301 25.40 8.14 -50.54
N PHE A 302 25.16 7.77 -49.29
CA PHE A 302 26.20 7.20 -48.41
C PHE A 302 26.36 5.67 -48.55
N PHE A 303 25.35 4.96 -49.05
CA PHE A 303 25.36 3.48 -49.10
C PHE A 303 25.35 2.88 -50.51
N GLY A 304 25.54 3.70 -51.55
CA GLY A 304 25.44 3.25 -52.94
C GLY A 304 26.69 3.52 -53.75
N LYS A 305 27.82 2.89 -53.42
CA LYS A 305 28.93 2.59 -54.35
C LYS A 305 29.97 1.70 -53.67
N GLY A 306 29.89 0.40 -53.93
CA GLY A 306 30.86 -0.57 -53.45
C GLY A 306 30.42 -2.02 -53.64
N LEU A 307 30.03 -2.39 -54.87
CA LEU A 307 30.03 -3.77 -55.36
C LEU A 307 29.81 -3.74 -56.87
N LEU A 308 30.93 -3.57 -57.58
CA LEU A 308 31.37 -4.25 -58.81
C LEU A 308 32.78 -3.74 -59.12
#